data_AF-A0A370I1Z8-F1
#
_entry.id   AF-A0A370I1Z8-F1
#
_cell.length_a   1.000
_cell.length_b   1.000
_cell.length_c   1.000
_cell.angle_alpha   90.00
_cell.angle_beta   90.00
_cell.angle_gamma   90.00
#
_symmetry.space_group_name_H-M   'P 1'
#
loop_
_entity.id
_entity.type
_entity.pdbx_description
1 polymer ?
#
loop_
_entity_poly.entity_id
_entity_poly.type
_entity_poly.pdbx_seq_one_letter_code
_entity_poly.pdbx_strand_id
1 'polypeptide(L)'
;VGITVNRNAVPFDPRPPMVTSGLRIGTAALATRGFGDGEFTEVADIIATALKGDADVAALKARASLLAQDFPLYDGLEDWKLL
;
A
#
# COMPACT_ATOMS: atom_id res chain seq x y z
N VAL A 1 1.65 9.23 -1.06
CA VAL A 1 0.43 8.57 -1.59
C VAL A 1 -0.29 7.65 -0.59
N GLY A 2 0.22 7.39 0.63
CA GLY A 2 -0.53 6.61 1.64
C GLY A 2 -0.41 5.09 1.52
N ILE A 3 0.62 4.58 0.84
CA ILE A 3 0.88 3.15 0.65
C ILE A 3 2.26 2.83 1.24
N THR A 4 2.33 1.78 2.06
CA THR A 4 3.57 1.35 2.74
C THR A 4 4.11 0.08 2.06
N VAL A 5 5.38 0.13 1.65
CA VAL A 5 6.10 -0.97 0.98
C VAL A 5 7.56 -1.00 1.46
N ASN A 6 8.33 -2.02 1.05
CA ASN A 6 9.76 -2.08 1.34
C ASN A 6 10.61 -2.03 0.05
N ARG A 7 11.77 -1.37 0.13
CA ARG A 7 12.83 -1.46 -0.87
C ARG A 7 13.35 -2.89 -0.96
N ASN A 8 13.72 -3.36 -2.15
CA ASN A 8 14.15 -4.74 -2.37
C ASN A 8 15.24 -4.79 -3.43
N ALA A 9 16.31 -5.53 -3.15
CA ALA A 9 17.39 -5.73 -4.10
C ALA A 9 16.90 -6.47 -5.36
N VAL A 10 17.53 -6.16 -6.48
CA VAL A 10 17.36 -6.87 -7.76
C VAL A 10 18.67 -7.58 -8.13
N PRO A 11 18.66 -8.55 -9.06
CA PRO A 11 19.90 -9.15 -9.55
C PRO A 11 20.88 -8.09 -10.06
N PHE A 12 22.14 -8.18 -9.64
CA PHE A 12 23.22 -7.24 -10.03
C PHE A 12 22.87 -5.76 -9.79
N ASP A 13 22.24 -5.46 -8.65
CA ASP A 13 21.79 -4.11 -8.30
C ASP A 13 22.96 -3.09 -8.34
N PRO A 14 22.86 -2.02 -9.16
CA PRO A 14 23.92 -1.01 -9.23
C PRO A 14 23.96 -0.08 -8.01
N ARG A 15 22.93 -0.11 -7.15
CA ARG A 15 22.82 0.75 -5.96
C ARG A 15 23.26 0.02 -4.69
N PRO A 16 23.74 0.75 -3.66
CA PRO A 16 24.12 0.16 -2.38
C PRO A 16 22.97 -0.65 -1.73
N PRO A 17 23.26 -1.69 -0.92
CA PRO A 17 22.25 -2.56 -0.31
C PRO A 17 21.21 -1.82 0.55
N MET A 18 21.58 -0.68 1.14
CA MET A 18 20.67 0.13 1.95
C MET A 18 19.77 1.07 1.13
N VAL A 19 19.94 1.13 -0.19
CA VAL A 19 19.15 1.96 -1.12
C VAL A 19 18.34 1.10 -2.11
N THR A 20 19.00 0.16 -2.80
CA THR A 20 18.44 -0.76 -3.80
C THR A 20 17.80 -0.10 -5.04
N SER A 21 17.52 -0.93 -6.05
CA SER A 21 16.86 -0.53 -7.30
C SER A 21 15.44 -1.07 -7.48
N GLY A 22 14.89 -1.78 -6.50
CA GLY A 22 13.57 -2.40 -6.60
C GLY A 22 12.67 -2.16 -5.40
N LEU A 23 11.42 -2.57 -5.55
CA LEU A 23 10.38 -2.56 -4.52
C LEU A 23 9.75 -3.94 -4.42
N ARG A 24 9.33 -4.33 -3.21
CA ARG A 24 8.49 -5.51 -2.97
C ARG A 24 7.14 -5.06 -2.45
N ILE A 25 6.08 -5.55 -3.08
CA ILE A 25 4.69 -5.18 -2.80
C ILE A 25 3.93 -6.47 -2.49
N GLY A 26 3.29 -6.54 -1.33
CA GLY A 26 2.55 -7.71 -0.87
C GLY A 26 1.09 -7.38 -0.60
N THR A 27 0.21 -8.36 -0.80
CA THR A 27 -1.25 -8.19 -0.71
C THR A 27 -1.86 -8.73 0.58
N ALA A 28 -1.16 -9.62 1.30
CA ALA A 28 -1.72 -10.39 2.40
C ALA A 28 -2.40 -9.54 3.49
N ALA A 29 -1.78 -8.45 3.93
CA ALA A 29 -2.35 -7.59 4.98
C ALA A 29 -3.66 -6.91 4.55
N LEU A 30 -3.75 -6.47 3.29
CA LEU A 30 -4.97 -5.86 2.75
C LEU A 30 -6.04 -6.91 2.46
N ALA A 31 -5.66 -8.10 2.02
CA ALA A 31 -6.57 -9.23 1.85
C ALA A 31 -7.19 -9.64 3.21
N THR A 32 -6.39 -9.71 4.29
CA THR A 32 -6.90 -9.92 5.66
C THR A 32 -7.85 -8.81 6.10
N ARG A 33 -7.62 -7.58 5.64
CA ARG A 33 -8.50 -6.42 5.89
C ARG A 33 -9.78 -6.43 5.04
N GLY A 34 -9.93 -7.38 4.10
CA GLY A 34 -11.15 -7.58 3.32
C GLY A 34 -11.09 -7.10 1.87
N PHE A 35 -9.93 -6.64 1.37
CA PHE A 35 -9.80 -6.18 -0.01
C PHE A 35 -9.98 -7.34 -1.00
N GLY A 36 -10.79 -7.11 -2.04
CA GLY A 36 -10.95 -8.00 -3.18
C GLY A 36 -10.36 -7.42 -4.46
N ASP A 37 -10.75 -7.99 -5.61
CA ASP A 37 -10.18 -7.65 -6.92
C ASP A 37 -10.41 -6.18 -7.30
N GLY A 38 -11.56 -5.60 -6.94
CA GLY A 38 -11.89 -4.20 -7.21
C GLY A 38 -10.95 -3.24 -6.47
N GLU A 39 -10.74 -3.47 -5.18
CA GLU A 39 -9.87 -2.65 -4.35
C GLU A 39 -8.40 -2.83 -4.77
N PHE A 40 -7.97 -4.04 -5.11
CA PHE A 40 -6.62 -4.27 -5.61
C PHE A 40 -6.38 -3.63 -6.98
N THR A 41 -7.41 -3.55 -7.84
CA THR A 41 -7.32 -2.80 -9.10
C THR A 41 -7.05 -1.32 -8.84
N GLU A 42 -7.77 -0.72 -7.89
CA GLU A 42 -7.56 0.69 -7.51
C GLU A 42 -6.17 0.92 -6.88
N VAL A 43 -5.75 0.05 -5.96
CA VAL A 43 -4.40 0.11 -5.37
C VAL A 43 -3.32 0.01 -6.45
N ALA A 44 -3.48 -0.88 -7.43
CA ALA A 44 -2.54 -1.04 -8.53
C ALA A 44 -2.43 0.22 -9.39
N ASP A 45 -3.54 0.88 -9.70
CA ASP A 45 -3.55 2.12 -10.48
C ASP A 45 -2.89 3.29 -9.72
N ILE A 46 -3.14 3.41 -8.41
CA ILE A 46 -2.48 4.41 -7.56
C ILE A 46 -0.96 4.22 -7.59
N ILE A 47 -0.49 2.97 -7.46
CA ILE A 47 0.95 2.66 -7.51
C ILE A 47 1.53 2.94 -8.90
N ALA A 48 0.86 2.50 -9.96
CA ALA A 48 1.31 2.72 -11.34
C ALA A 48 1.42 4.22 -11.66
N THR A 49 0.44 5.02 -11.25
CA THR A 49 0.45 6.47 -11.43
C THR A 49 1.58 7.12 -10.64
N ALA A 50 1.79 6.72 -9.38
CA ALA A 50 2.88 7.24 -8.55
C ALA A 50 4.28 6.97 -9.14
N LEU A 51 4.48 5.84 -9.84
CA LEU A 51 5.77 5.45 -10.39
C LEU A 51 6.07 6.04 -11.77
N LYS A 52 5.07 6.59 -12.50
CA LYS A 52 5.23 7.14 -13.85
C LYS A 52 5.86 8.54 -13.91
N GLY A 53 6.00 9.24 -12.77
CA GLY A 53 6.52 10.61 -12.69
C GLY A 53 5.41 11.68 -12.73
N ASP A 54 5.71 12.88 -12.19
CA ASP A 54 4.81 14.05 -12.10
C ASP A 54 3.40 13.78 -11.53
N ALA A 55 3.28 12.76 -10.69
CA ALA A 55 2.00 12.41 -10.09
C ALA A 55 1.53 13.45 -9.08
N ASP A 56 0.23 13.75 -9.10
CA ASP A 56 -0.41 14.50 -8.02
C ASP A 56 -0.49 13.63 -6.75
N VAL A 57 0.50 13.80 -5.89
CA VAL A 57 0.63 13.03 -4.65
C VAL A 57 -0.56 13.24 -3.70
N ALA A 58 -1.17 14.42 -3.72
CA ALA A 58 -2.31 14.75 -2.86
C ALA A 58 -3.56 14.00 -3.32
N ALA A 59 -3.84 14.02 -4.63
CA ALA A 59 -4.94 13.26 -5.22
C ALA A 59 -4.79 11.75 -4.99
N LEU A 60 -3.59 11.20 -5.21
CA LEU A 60 -3.32 9.78 -4.95
C LEU A 60 -3.47 9.40 -3.47
N LYS A 61 -3.05 10.28 -2.55
CA LYS A 61 -3.25 10.06 -1.11
C LYS A 61 -4.74 10.04 -0.76
N ALA A 62 -5.55 10.92 -1.34
CA ALA A 62 -6.99 10.94 -1.10
C ALA A 62 -7.66 9.62 -1.53
N ARG A 63 -7.30 9.09 -2.71
CA ARG A 63 -7.78 7.78 -3.20
C ARG A 63 -7.43 6.65 -2.24
N ALA A 64 -6.18 6.57 -1.79
CA ALA A 64 -5.76 5.56 -0.82
C ALA A 64 -6.48 5.71 0.54
N SER A 65 -6.76 6.94 0.97
CA SER A 65 -7.50 7.20 2.20
C SER A 65 -8.96 6.77 2.13
N LEU A 66 -9.62 6.87 0.97
CA LEU A 66 -10.99 6.38 0.79
C LEU A 66 -11.05 4.85 0.94
N LEU A 67 -10.16 4.11 0.27
CA LEU A 67 -10.06 2.66 0.45
C LEU A 67 -9.84 2.25 1.91
N ALA A 68 -9.03 3.01 2.65
CA ALA A 68 -8.81 2.73 4.07
C ALA A 68 -10.02 3.05 4.95
N GLN A 69 -10.88 4.00 4.57
CA GLN A 69 -12.10 4.34 5.29
C GLN A 69 -13.21 3.30 5.05
N ASP A 70 -13.31 2.79 3.82
CA ASP A 70 -14.32 1.79 3.44
C ASP A 70 -14.11 0.42 4.11
N PHE A 71 -12.89 0.15 4.58
CA PHE A 71 -12.53 -1.09 5.27
C PHE A 71 -11.97 -0.79 6.67
N PRO A 72 -12.81 -0.54 7.69
CA PRO A 72 -12.37 -0.34 9.07
C PRO A 72 -11.48 -1.50 9.55
N LEU A 73 -10.38 -1.18 10.24
CA LEU A 73 -9.46 -2.18 10.78
C LEU A 73 -9.61 -2.22 12.31
N TYR A 74 -9.94 -3.39 12.84
CA TYR A 74 -10.22 -3.59 14.27
C TYR A 74 -11.35 -2.71 14.81
N ASP A 75 -12.45 -2.63 14.06
CA ASP A 75 -13.62 -1.87 14.52
C ASP A 75 -14.16 -2.41 15.85
N GLY A 76 -14.37 -1.50 16.81
CA GLY A 76 -14.80 -1.80 18.17
C GLY A 76 -13.73 -2.35 19.11
N LEU A 77 -12.44 -2.35 18.72
CA LEU A 77 -11.33 -2.83 19.56
C LEU A 77 -11.27 -2.16 20.93
N GLU A 78 -11.63 -0.88 21.01
CA GLU A 78 -11.65 -0.07 22.23
C GLU A 78 -12.58 -0.66 23.31
N ASP A 79 -13.57 -1.45 22.92
CA ASP A 79 -14.55 -2.08 23.82
C ASP A 79 -14.23 -3.55 24.15
N TRP A 80 -13.16 -4.12 23.56
CA TRP A 80 -12.79 -5.51 23.78
C TRP A 80 -12.24 -5.71 25.20
N LYS A 81 -12.68 -6.78 25.88
CA LYS A 81 -12.22 -7.13 27.22
C LYS A 81 -11.34 -8.36 27.16
N LEU A 82 -10.26 -8.35 27.94
CA LEU A 82 -9.54 -9.59 28.27
C LEU A 82 -10.47 -10.50 29.09
N LEU A 83 -10.37 -11.81 28.84
CA LEU A 83 -11.13 -12.85 29.54
C LEU A 83 -10.81 -12.86 31.05
#